data_AF-A0A3G9CZR5-F1
#
_entry.id   AF-A0A3G9CZR5-F1
#
_cell.length_a   1.000
_cell.length_b   1.000
_cell.length_c   1.000
_cell.angle_alpha   90.00
_cell.angle_beta   90.00
_cell.angle_gamma   90.00
#
_symmetry.space_group_name_H-M   'P 1'
#
loop_
_entity.id
_entity.type
_entity.pdbx_description
1 polymer ?
#
loop_
_entity_poly.entity_id
_entity_poly.type
_entity_poly.pdbx_seq_one_letter_code
_entity_poly.pdbx_strand_id
1 'polypeptide(L)'
;MTFLAAAPFIPLTFLLSPYSPLKLEHKVSSYGHGLGLVYYSISWTLLALLFFNQPGIIAIGIAAMSYGDGLASLIGEKYGKRKYNILGDPKSVEGSLSMLITLLVTLPIIFIYYNQPINWPLIAAIAATATIIEGATPKGLDNITACIGAVTIYLLGCAL
;
A
#
# COMPACT_ATOMS: atom_id res chain seq x y z
N MET A 1 -17.68 -12.21 -10.49
CA MET A 1 -17.83 -10.75 -10.49
C MET A 1 -16.63 -10.03 -9.84
N THR A 2 -16.08 -10.54 -8.74
CA THR A 2 -14.82 -10.07 -8.08
C THR A 2 -13.66 -9.73 -9.02
N PHE A 3 -13.33 -10.65 -9.93
CA PHE A 3 -12.20 -10.50 -10.84
C PHE A 3 -12.32 -9.28 -11.76
N LEU A 4 -13.54 -8.84 -12.09
CA LEU A 4 -13.77 -7.76 -13.05
C LEU A 4 -13.49 -6.36 -12.48
N ALA A 5 -13.34 -6.22 -11.16
CA ALA A 5 -13.18 -4.90 -10.54
C ALA A 5 -11.78 -4.31 -10.76
N ALA A 6 -10.71 -5.08 -10.50
CA ALA A 6 -9.33 -4.59 -10.58
C ALA A 6 -8.49 -5.32 -11.64
N ALA A 7 -8.80 -6.57 -11.99
CA ALA A 7 -7.98 -7.34 -12.93
C ALA A 7 -7.88 -6.72 -14.34
N PRO A 8 -8.94 -6.09 -14.91
CA PRO A 8 -8.81 -5.39 -16.19
C PRO A 8 -7.83 -4.21 -16.16
N PHE A 9 -7.59 -3.64 -14.98
CA PHE A 9 -6.64 -2.55 -14.81
C PHE A 9 -5.18 -3.04 -14.85
N ILE A 10 -4.91 -4.33 -14.64
CA ILE A 10 -3.53 -4.87 -14.74
C ILE A 10 -2.98 -4.72 -16.16
N PRO A 11 -3.60 -5.30 -17.23
CA PRO A 11 -3.09 -5.11 -18.58
C PRO A 11 -3.19 -3.64 -19.02
N LEU A 12 -4.21 -2.90 -18.60
CA LEU A 12 -4.35 -1.48 -18.92
C LEU A 12 -3.19 -0.64 -18.36
N THR A 13 -2.91 -0.77 -17.06
CA THR A 13 -1.82 -0.04 -16.40
C THR A 13 -0.45 -0.50 -16.89
N PHE A 14 -0.30 -1.77 -17.28
CA PHE A 14 0.90 -2.26 -17.94
C PHE A 14 1.09 -1.62 -19.32
N LEU A 15 0.03 -1.51 -20.12
CA LEU A 15 0.09 -0.83 -21.43
C LEU A 15 0.32 0.68 -21.32
N LEU A 16 0.04 1.29 -20.15
CA LEU A 16 0.37 2.68 -19.84
C LEU A 16 1.75 2.85 -19.19
N SER A 17 2.46 1.76 -18.89
CA SER A 17 3.79 1.79 -18.29
C SER A 17 4.87 2.14 -19.33
N PRO A 18 6.05 2.63 -18.90
CA PRO A 18 7.22 2.83 -19.78
C PRO A 18 7.72 1.54 -20.45
N TYR A 19 7.32 0.38 -19.94
CA TYR A 19 7.66 -0.95 -20.48
C TYR A 19 6.63 -1.46 -21.50
N SER A 20 5.62 -0.64 -21.81
CA SER A 20 4.57 -0.99 -22.75
C SER A 20 5.13 -1.24 -24.16
N PRO A 21 4.65 -2.27 -24.86
CA PRO A 21 4.94 -2.45 -26.28
C PRO A 21 4.34 -1.33 -27.15
N LEU A 22 3.31 -0.63 -26.63
CA LEU A 22 2.73 0.55 -27.26
C LEU A 22 3.54 1.75 -26.79
N LYS A 23 4.36 2.34 -27.68
CA LYS A 23 5.16 3.56 -27.41
C LYS A 23 4.28 4.80 -27.26
N LEU A 24 3.41 4.80 -26.25
CA LEU A 24 2.54 5.91 -25.92
C LEU A 24 3.29 6.81 -24.92
N GLU A 25 3.77 7.97 -25.37
CA GLU A 25 4.35 8.97 -24.46
C GLU A 25 3.25 9.56 -23.57
N HIS A 26 3.19 9.11 -22.31
CA HIS A 26 2.25 9.65 -21.33
C HIS A 26 2.96 10.22 -20.11
N LYS A 27 2.71 11.51 -19.83
CA LYS A 27 3.18 12.21 -18.62
C LYS A 27 2.73 11.55 -17.29
N VAL A 28 1.74 10.66 -17.33
CA VAL A 28 1.25 9.92 -16.15
C VAL A 28 2.30 8.93 -15.66
N SER A 29 3.13 8.36 -16.53
CA SER A 29 4.25 7.50 -16.13
C SER A 29 5.49 8.28 -15.70
N SER A 30 5.48 9.61 -15.79
CA SER A 30 6.60 10.47 -15.38
C SER A 30 6.54 10.86 -13.90
N TYR A 31 5.37 10.73 -13.26
CA TYR A 31 5.15 11.02 -11.84
C TYR A 31 5.09 9.76 -10.96
N GLY A 32 5.00 8.56 -11.55
CA GLY A 32 5.04 7.27 -10.85
C GLY A 32 6.09 6.36 -11.47
N HIS A 33 6.68 5.46 -10.67
CA HIS A 33 7.66 4.49 -11.20
C HIS A 33 6.99 3.59 -12.24
N GLY A 34 7.73 3.15 -13.26
CA GLY A 34 7.13 2.61 -14.48
C GLY A 34 6.07 1.53 -14.27
N LEU A 35 6.22 0.67 -13.26
CA LEU A 35 5.28 -0.42 -12.95
C LEU A 35 4.45 -0.22 -11.68
N GLY A 36 4.55 0.93 -10.99
CA GLY A 36 3.88 1.15 -9.70
C GLY A 36 2.35 0.96 -9.77
N LEU A 37 1.71 1.50 -10.80
CA LEU A 37 0.26 1.32 -11.04
C LEU A 37 -0.12 -0.14 -11.39
N VAL A 38 0.82 -0.89 -11.97
CA VAL A 38 0.64 -2.32 -12.26
C VAL A 38 0.62 -3.10 -10.96
N TYR A 39 1.61 -2.86 -10.09
CA TYR A 39 1.67 -3.50 -8.77
C TYR A 39 0.46 -3.11 -7.91
N TYR A 40 0.01 -1.86 -7.97
CA TYR A 40 -1.21 -1.43 -7.31
C TYR A 40 -2.45 -2.21 -7.76
N SER A 41 -2.60 -2.40 -9.08
CA SER A 41 -3.71 -3.17 -9.67
C SER A 41 -3.63 -4.67 -9.29
N ILE A 42 -2.42 -5.22 -9.20
CA ILE A 42 -2.17 -6.58 -8.74
C ILE A 42 -2.56 -6.74 -7.27
N SER A 43 -2.10 -5.85 -6.38
CA SER A 43 -2.45 -5.85 -4.96
C SER A 43 -3.96 -5.80 -4.73
N TRP A 44 -4.65 -4.87 -5.41
CA TRP A 44 -6.11 -4.76 -5.35
C TRP A 44 -6.80 -6.04 -5.79
N THR A 45 -6.34 -6.62 -6.89
CA THR A 45 -6.87 -7.89 -7.38
C THR A 45 -6.67 -8.99 -6.34
N LEU A 46 -5.47 -9.15 -5.80
CA LEU A 46 -5.16 -10.18 -4.81
C LEU A 46 -6.03 -10.04 -3.55
N LEU A 47 -6.17 -8.83 -3.01
CA LEU A 47 -7.03 -8.57 -1.85
C LEU A 47 -8.50 -8.90 -2.14
N ALA A 48 -9.00 -8.48 -3.31
CA ALA A 48 -10.37 -8.79 -3.74
C ALA A 48 -10.60 -10.28 -3.95
N LEU A 49 -9.59 -11.04 -4.39
CA LEU A 49 -9.71 -12.49 -4.57
C LEU A 49 -9.74 -13.24 -3.26
N LEU A 50 -8.88 -12.85 -2.31
CA LEU A 50 -8.73 -13.56 -1.04
C LEU A 50 -9.82 -13.18 -0.03
N PHE A 51 -10.25 -11.91 -0.03
CA PHE A 51 -11.07 -11.35 1.05
C PHE A 51 -12.37 -10.71 0.56
N PHE A 52 -12.92 -11.16 -0.59
CA PHE A 52 -14.14 -10.57 -1.16
C PHE A 52 -15.29 -10.41 -0.16
N ASN A 53 -15.54 -11.46 0.63
CA ASN A 53 -16.61 -11.47 1.63
C ASN A 53 -16.23 -10.76 2.94
N GLN A 54 -15.02 -10.19 3.00
CA GLN A 54 -14.43 -9.56 4.19
C GLN A 54 -13.84 -8.18 3.81
N PRO A 55 -14.67 -7.22 3.38
CA PRO A 55 -14.22 -5.92 2.87
C PRO A 55 -13.42 -5.09 3.87
N GLY A 56 -13.59 -5.33 5.18
CA GLY A 56 -12.75 -4.72 6.21
C GLY A 56 -11.27 -5.08 6.09
N ILE A 57 -10.96 -6.34 5.74
CA ILE A 57 -9.58 -6.79 5.52
C ILE A 57 -8.99 -6.14 4.27
N ILE A 58 -9.79 -6.08 3.21
CA ILE A 58 -9.41 -5.37 1.97
C ILE A 58 -9.09 -3.90 2.28
N ALA A 59 -9.94 -3.23 3.07
CA ALA A 59 -9.73 -1.83 3.44
C ALA A 59 -8.44 -1.60 4.24
N ILE A 60 -8.08 -2.51 5.15
CA ILE A 60 -6.80 -2.45 5.89
C ILE A 60 -5.60 -2.52 4.92
N GLY A 61 -5.62 -3.47 3.98
CA GLY A 61 -4.57 -3.60 2.97
C GLY A 61 -4.45 -2.37 2.07
N ILE A 62 -5.60 -1.85 1.61
CA ILE A 62 -5.65 -0.62 0.80
C ILE A 62 -5.15 0.59 1.58
N ALA A 63 -5.48 0.70 2.87
CA ALA A 63 -5.01 1.79 3.71
C ALA A 63 -3.48 1.84 3.76
N ALA A 64 -2.85 0.69 4.01
CA ALA A 64 -1.39 0.55 4.02
C ALA A 64 -0.75 0.96 2.68
N MET A 65 -1.22 0.38 1.57
CA MET A 65 -0.63 0.60 0.25
C MET A 65 -0.97 1.96 -0.38
N SER A 66 -2.15 2.54 -0.13
CA SER A 66 -2.62 3.71 -0.89
C SER A 66 -2.46 4.99 -0.10
N TYR A 67 -2.99 4.99 1.12
CA TYR A 67 -2.94 6.16 1.99
C TYR A 67 -1.58 6.24 2.70
N GLY A 68 -1.12 5.12 3.25
CA GLY A 68 0.17 5.00 3.92
C GLY A 68 1.32 5.33 2.99
N ASP A 69 1.60 4.46 2.03
CA ASP A 69 2.70 4.65 1.05
C ASP A 69 2.56 5.96 0.25
N GLY A 70 1.33 6.31 -0.17
CA GLY A 70 1.07 7.55 -0.89
C GLY A 70 1.50 8.80 -0.10
N LEU A 71 1.15 8.89 1.19
CA LEU A 71 1.60 9.99 2.04
C LEU A 71 3.08 9.87 2.42
N ALA A 72 3.61 8.65 2.56
CA ALA A 72 5.04 8.42 2.79
C ALA A 72 5.88 9.00 1.64
N SER A 73 5.48 8.71 0.41
CA SER A 73 6.13 9.20 -0.81
C SER A 73 5.99 10.72 -0.93
N LEU A 74 4.77 11.27 -0.80
CA LEU A 74 4.54 12.72 -0.91
C LEU A 74 5.33 13.53 0.12
N ILE A 75 5.29 13.13 1.40
CA ILE A 75 6.03 13.82 2.46
C ILE A 75 7.52 13.54 2.35
N GLY A 76 7.91 12.32 2.00
CA GLY A 76 9.31 11.93 1.87
C GLY A 76 10.03 12.61 0.72
N GLU A 77 9.35 12.86 -0.40
CA GLU A 77 9.87 13.62 -1.53
C GLU A 77 9.94 15.13 -1.22
N LYS A 78 8.88 15.69 -0.63
CA LYS A 78 8.79 17.15 -0.40
C LYS A 78 9.57 17.65 0.82
N TYR A 79 9.58 16.87 1.90
CA TYR A 79 10.12 17.28 3.20
C TYR A 79 11.20 16.33 3.76
N GLY A 80 11.47 15.21 3.08
CA GLY A 80 12.43 14.22 3.57
C GLY A 80 13.86 14.74 3.60
N LYS A 81 14.43 14.85 4.80
CA LYS A 81 15.81 15.30 5.04
C LYS A 81 16.70 14.15 5.50
N ARG A 82 16.16 13.25 6.32
CA ARG A 82 16.88 12.10 6.86
C ARG A 82 16.64 10.90 5.96
N LYS A 83 17.48 10.77 4.94
CA LYS A 83 17.39 9.69 3.95
C LYS A 83 18.04 8.41 4.48
N TYR A 84 17.49 7.27 4.11
CA TYR A 84 18.06 5.96 4.36
C TYR A 84 17.76 5.04 3.17
N ASN A 85 18.54 3.97 3.01
CA ASN A 85 18.40 3.05 1.89
C ASN A 85 18.77 1.63 2.34
N ILE A 86 17.79 0.74 2.42
CA ILE A 86 17.98 -0.64 2.89
C ILE A 86 18.16 -1.59 1.71
N LEU A 87 17.25 -1.56 0.72
CA LEU A 87 17.24 -2.47 -0.45
C LEU A 87 17.31 -1.74 -1.81
N GLY A 88 18.03 -0.63 -1.89
CA GLY A 88 18.31 0.07 -3.15
C GLY A 88 17.32 1.18 -3.51
N ASP A 89 16.23 1.36 -2.75
CA ASP A 89 15.31 2.50 -2.90
C ASP A 89 15.53 3.52 -1.76
N PRO A 90 15.94 4.77 -2.06
CA PRO A 90 16.15 5.78 -1.04
C PRO A 90 14.81 6.28 -0.45
N LYS A 91 14.57 5.94 0.81
CA LYS A 91 13.42 6.38 1.61
C LYS A 91 13.83 7.52 2.56
N SER A 92 12.87 8.10 3.29
CA SER A 92 13.15 9.07 4.35
C SER A 92 12.43 8.75 5.65
N VAL A 93 13.06 9.10 6.77
CA VAL A 93 12.46 8.97 8.10
C VAL A 93 11.17 9.78 8.19
N GLU A 94 11.13 10.96 7.55
CA GLU A 94 9.92 11.78 7.50
C GLU A 94 8.77 11.11 6.73
N GLY A 95 9.07 10.40 5.64
CA GLY A 95 8.09 9.63 4.88
C GLY A 95 7.53 8.48 5.70
N SER A 96 8.39 7.67 6.31
CA SER A 96 7.97 6.55 7.17
C SER A 96 7.17 7.03 8.40
N LEU A 97 7.56 8.14 9.01
CA LEU A 97 6.76 8.72 10.10
C LEU A 97 5.38 9.20 9.61
N SER A 98 5.32 9.78 8.41
CA SER A 98 4.05 10.15 7.78
C SER A 98 3.16 8.92 7.56
N MET A 99 3.72 7.82 7.04
CA MET A 99 2.98 6.57 6.86
C MET A 99 2.41 6.06 8.18
N LEU A 100 3.25 5.97 9.21
CA LEU A 100 2.85 5.49 10.53
C LEU A 100 1.68 6.31 11.08
N ILE A 101 1.79 7.65 11.05
CA ILE A 101 0.74 8.55 11.53
C ILE A 101 -0.54 8.40 10.69
N THR A 102 -0.42 8.35 9.36
CA THR A 102 -1.57 8.13 8.47
C THR A 102 -2.33 6.88 8.87
N LEU A 103 -1.62 5.75 9.07
CA LEU A 103 -2.26 4.48 9.41
C LEU A 103 -2.86 4.49 10.82
N LEU A 104 -2.21 5.13 11.78
CA LEU A 104 -2.78 5.32 13.12
C LEU A 104 -4.07 6.15 13.11
N VAL A 105 -4.29 6.99 12.09
CA VAL A 105 -5.53 7.75 11.91
C VAL A 105 -6.56 6.97 11.07
N THR A 106 -6.15 6.33 9.98
CA THR A 106 -7.09 5.68 9.04
C THR A 106 -7.59 4.34 9.55
N LEU A 107 -6.77 3.55 10.26
CA LEU A 107 -7.17 2.22 10.73
C LEU A 107 -8.31 2.26 11.76
N PRO A 108 -8.32 3.15 12.77
CA PRO A 108 -9.48 3.29 13.66
C PRO A 108 -10.78 3.59 12.91
N ILE A 109 -10.72 4.43 11.87
CA ILE A 109 -11.90 4.77 11.05
C ILE A 109 -12.42 3.52 10.32
N ILE A 110 -11.52 2.71 9.75
CA ILE A 110 -11.87 1.44 9.10
C ILE A 110 -12.50 0.47 10.11
N PHE A 111 -11.92 0.35 11.30
CA PHE A 111 -12.44 -0.54 12.34
C PHE A 111 -13.86 -0.12 12.75
N ILE A 112 -14.10 1.17 12.99
CA ILE A 112 -15.43 1.70 13.31
C ILE A 112 -16.41 1.43 12.17
N TYR A 113 -16.03 1.72 10.92
CA TYR A 113 -16.90 1.55 9.76
C TYR A 113 -17.35 0.10 9.56
N TYR A 114 -16.47 -0.86 9.82
CA TYR A 114 -16.76 -2.30 9.71
C TYR A 114 -17.15 -2.96 11.04
N ASN A 115 -17.59 -2.18 12.03
CA ASN A 115 -18.04 -2.64 13.36
C ASN A 115 -17.02 -3.57 14.07
N GLN A 116 -15.73 -3.32 13.89
CA GLN A 116 -14.65 -4.00 14.60
C GLN A 116 -14.33 -3.23 15.90
N PRO A 117 -14.07 -3.94 17.02
CA PRO A 117 -13.68 -3.29 18.27
C PRO A 117 -12.33 -2.59 18.11
N ILE A 118 -12.21 -1.38 18.65
CA ILE A 118 -10.93 -0.65 18.65
C ILE A 118 -9.93 -1.38 19.55
N ASN A 119 -8.89 -1.94 18.92
CA ASN A 119 -7.77 -2.58 19.57
C ASN A 119 -6.50 -1.78 19.22
N TRP A 120 -6.13 -0.82 20.08
CA TRP A 120 -4.98 0.05 19.87
C TRP A 120 -3.65 -0.70 19.71
N PRO A 121 -3.34 -1.74 20.52
CA PRO A 121 -2.16 -2.59 20.28
C PRO A 121 -2.12 -3.19 18.87
N LEU A 122 -3.24 -3.77 18.40
CA LEU A 122 -3.31 -4.37 17.06
C LEU A 122 -3.17 -3.30 15.97
N ILE A 123 -3.85 -2.17 16.10
CA ILE A 123 -3.76 -1.05 15.16
C ILE A 123 -2.31 -0.53 15.06
N ALA A 124 -1.63 -0.36 16.20
CA ALA A 124 -0.24 0.04 16.24
C ALA A 124 0.68 -1.00 15.60
N ALA A 125 0.44 -2.29 15.83
CA ALA A 125 1.19 -3.37 15.21
C ALA A 125 1.03 -3.38 13.68
N ILE A 126 -0.21 -3.27 13.18
CA ILE A 126 -0.49 -3.19 11.74
C ILE A 126 0.24 -1.99 11.11
N ALA A 127 0.11 -0.80 11.71
CA ALA A 127 0.72 0.43 11.22
C ALA A 127 2.25 0.36 11.22
N ALA A 128 2.85 -0.15 12.30
CA ALA A 128 4.29 -0.31 12.43
C ALA A 128 4.83 -1.33 11.42
N THR A 129 4.20 -2.50 11.29
CA THR A 129 4.63 -3.53 10.34
C THR A 129 4.55 -3.04 8.90
N ALA A 130 3.44 -2.40 8.51
CA ALA A 130 3.31 -1.84 7.17
C ALA A 130 4.40 -0.80 6.87
N THR A 131 4.68 0.08 7.84
CA THR A 131 5.71 1.13 7.72
C THR A 131 7.12 0.54 7.63
N ILE A 132 7.43 -0.47 8.44
CA ILE A 132 8.74 -1.15 8.41
C ILE A 132 8.94 -1.85 7.07
N ILE A 133 7.91 -2.55 6.58
CA ILE A 133 7.97 -3.24 5.30
C ILE A 133 8.15 -2.24 4.16
N GLU A 134 7.38 -1.15 4.12
CA GLU A 134 7.55 -0.08 3.13
C GLU A 134 8.99 0.46 3.13
N GLY A 135 9.53 0.79 4.30
CA GLY A 135 10.87 1.34 4.42
C GLY A 135 11.98 0.36 4.03
N ALA A 136 11.72 -0.95 4.18
CA ALA A 136 12.69 -1.99 3.89
C ALA A 136 12.62 -2.51 2.45
N THR A 137 11.54 -2.27 1.70
CA THR A 137 11.31 -2.92 0.40
C THR A 137 11.64 -2.01 -0.79
N PRO A 138 12.07 -2.57 -1.93
CA PRO A 138 12.35 -1.78 -3.12
C PRO A 138 11.10 -1.11 -3.69
N LYS A 139 11.31 0.00 -4.41
CA LYS A 139 10.26 0.79 -5.05
C LYS A 139 9.31 -0.07 -5.89
N GLY A 140 8.01 0.02 -5.62
CA GLY A 140 6.95 -0.70 -6.32
C GLY A 140 6.61 -2.06 -5.70
N LEU A 141 7.58 -2.80 -5.16
CA LEU A 141 7.30 -4.02 -4.39
C LEU A 141 6.67 -3.68 -3.03
N ASP A 142 7.07 -2.55 -2.45
CA ASP A 142 6.50 -1.94 -1.25
C ASP A 142 4.97 -1.92 -1.24
N ASN A 143 4.34 -1.61 -2.37
CA ASN A 143 2.89 -1.59 -2.51
C ASN A 143 2.23 -2.96 -2.25
N ILE A 144 2.85 -4.04 -2.73
CA ILE A 144 2.35 -5.41 -2.52
C ILE A 144 2.71 -5.88 -1.11
N THR A 145 3.96 -5.69 -0.70
CA THR A 145 4.45 -6.22 0.58
C THR A 145 3.83 -5.50 1.77
N ALA A 146 3.63 -4.18 1.72
CA ALA A 146 3.03 -3.42 2.81
C ALA A 146 1.56 -3.78 3.03
N CYS A 147 0.77 -3.97 1.96
CA CYS A 147 -0.63 -4.40 2.12
C CYS A 147 -0.74 -5.82 2.66
N ILE A 148 0.07 -6.76 2.15
CA ILE A 148 0.10 -8.14 2.64
C ILE A 148 0.56 -8.18 4.10
N GLY A 149 1.59 -7.42 4.46
CA GLY A 149 2.09 -7.33 5.83
C GLY A 149 1.04 -6.81 6.81
N ALA A 150 0.35 -5.72 6.45
CA ALA A 150 -0.74 -5.15 7.24
C ALA A 150 -1.87 -6.17 7.48
N VAL A 151 -2.32 -6.82 6.41
CA VAL A 151 -3.38 -7.84 6.45
C VAL A 151 -2.95 -9.06 7.28
N THR A 152 -1.69 -9.50 7.14
CA THR A 152 -1.16 -10.65 7.89
C THR A 152 -1.20 -10.39 9.40
N ILE A 153 -0.75 -9.21 9.84
CA ILE A 153 -0.80 -8.84 11.26
C ILE A 153 -2.24 -8.75 11.78
N TYR A 154 -3.17 -8.19 10.98
CA TYR A 154 -4.58 -8.19 11.36
C TYR A 154 -5.12 -9.61 11.57
N LEU A 155 -4.87 -10.52 10.61
CA LEU A 155 -5.32 -11.91 10.69
C LEU A 155 -4.73 -12.65 11.90
N LEU A 156 -3.45 -12.45 12.19
CA LEU A 156 -2.80 -13.04 13.37
C LEU A 156 -3.38 -12.49 14.67
N GLY A 157 -3.72 -11.20 14.72
CA GLY A 157 -4.31 -10.56 15.88
C GLY A 157 -5.77 -10.95 16.14
N CYS A 158 -6.51 -11.39 15.13
CA CYS A 158 -7.87 -11.93 15.27
C CYS A 158 -7.90 -13.42 15.63
N ALA A 159 -6.78 -14.13 15.45
CA ALA A 159 -6.67 -15.56 15.79
C ALA A 159 -6.32 -15.80 17.27
N LEU A 160 -5.99 -14.74 18.02
CA LEU A 160 -5.67 -14.73 19.44
C LEU A 160 -6.84 -14.15 20.25
#